data_AF-A0A210R6L5-F1
#
_entry.id   AF-A0A210R6L5-F1
#
_cell.length_a   1.000
_cell.length_b   1.000
_cell.length_c   1.000
_cell.angle_alpha   90.00
_cell.angle_beta   90.00
_cell.angle_gamma   90.00
#
_symmetry.space_group_name_H-M   'P 1'
#
loop_
_entity.id
_entity.type
_entity.pdbx_description
1 polymer ?
#
loop_
_entity_poly.entity_id
_entity_poly.type
_entity_poly.pdbx_seq_one_letter_code
_entity_poly.pdbx_strand_id
1 'polypeptide(L)'
;MMLTLKHGNTMMTLEHGNTMFTLEHGNSMPTLEHGNTMMSLEHGNTMFTLEHGNTMLPLEHGNTMMKLEHSNTMMLTLEQGITMMTLEHGNTKMTLEHSNTMMSLEHGNSMMT
;
A
#
# COMPACT_ATOMS: atom_id res chain seq x y z
N MET A 1 -5.13 14.53 -3.86
CA MET A 1 -5.82 14.16 -5.11
C MET A 1 -6.79 13.01 -4.84
N MET A 2 -7.92 12.95 -5.54
CA MET A 2 -8.80 11.78 -5.58
C MET A 2 -8.96 11.30 -7.03
N LEU A 3 -8.89 9.98 -7.25
CA LEU A 3 -9.08 9.36 -8.56
C LEU A 3 -9.86 8.04 -8.41
N THR A 4 -10.87 7.85 -9.26
CA THR A 4 -11.68 6.64 -9.30
C THR A 4 -11.77 6.15 -10.75
N LEU A 5 -11.45 4.88 -10.98
CA LEU A 5 -11.46 4.25 -12.30
C LEU A 5 -12.08 2.86 -12.20
N LYS A 6 -12.90 2.48 -13.19
CA LYS A 6 -13.32 1.07 -13.33
C LYS A 6 -12.17 0.22 -13.87
N HIS A 7 -11.51 0.71 -14.91
CA HIS A 7 -10.37 0.03 -15.52
C HIS A 7 -9.28 1.05 -15.80
N GLY A 8 -8.07 0.81 -15.33
CA GLY A 8 -6.95 1.69 -15.67
C GLY A 8 -5.72 1.51 -14.81
N ASN A 9 -4.61 2.06 -15.29
CA ASN A 9 -3.36 2.10 -14.54
C ASN A 9 -3.09 3.53 -14.06
N THR A 10 -2.57 3.66 -12.86
CA THR A 10 -2.25 4.95 -12.25
C THR A 10 -0.78 5.01 -11.87
N MET A 11 -0.14 6.13 -12.16
CA MET A 11 1.23 6.43 -11.76
C MET A 11 1.24 7.86 -11.23
N MET A 12 1.88 8.06 -10.08
CA MET A 12 1.89 9.35 -9.41
C MET A 12 3.18 9.52 -8.61
N THR A 13 3.77 10.71 -8.70
CA THR A 13 4.89 11.13 -7.85
C THR A 13 4.56 12.48 -7.23
N LEU A 14 4.77 12.63 -5.93
CA LEU A 14 4.51 13.85 -5.17
C LEU A 14 5.59 14.04 -4.10
N GLU A 15 6.16 15.24 -4.00
CA GLU A 15 6.99 15.63 -2.84
C GLU A 15 6.12 15.77 -1.59
N HIS A 16 5.00 16.47 -1.71
CA HIS A 16 4.06 16.68 -0.60
C HIS A 16 2.60 16.50 -1.03
N GLY A 17 1.83 15.72 -0.28
CA GLY A 17 0.37 15.71 -0.43
C GLY A 17 -0.31 14.42 -0.03
N ASN A 18 -1.65 14.46 0.02
CA ASN A 18 -2.47 13.29 0.31
C ASN A 18 -3.16 12.79 -0.96
N THR A 19 -3.26 11.47 -1.12
CA THR A 19 -3.85 10.83 -2.31
C THR A 19 -4.88 9.77 -1.94
N MET A 20 -5.93 9.69 -2.75
CA MET A 20 -6.96 8.67 -2.68
C MET A 20 -7.16 8.04 -4.07
N PHE A 21 -7.04 6.72 -4.15
CA PHE A 21 -7.24 5.95 -5.37
C PHE A 21 -8.27 4.83 -5.15
N THR A 22 -9.20 4.69 -6.09
CA THR A 22 -10.15 3.56 -6.12
C THR A 22 -10.18 2.96 -7.52
N LEU A 23 -9.81 1.69 -7.66
CA LEU A 23 -9.74 0.97 -8.94
C LEU A 23 -10.48 -0.38 -8.83
N GLU A 24 -11.46 -0.66 -9.69
CA GLU A 24 -12.03 -2.02 -9.79
C GLU A 24 -10.97 -2.96 -10.40
N HIS A 25 -10.42 -2.59 -11.56
CA HIS A 25 -9.37 -3.36 -12.23
C HIS A 25 -8.18 -2.48 -12.65
N GLY A 26 -6.96 -2.90 -12.30
CA GLY A 26 -5.75 -2.29 -12.87
C GLY A 26 -4.53 -2.31 -11.97
N ASN A 27 -3.63 -1.36 -12.17
CA ASN A 27 -2.40 -1.26 -11.37
C ASN A 27 -2.19 0.16 -10.85
N SER A 28 -1.56 0.29 -9.69
CA SER A 28 -1.21 1.60 -9.11
C SER A 28 0.25 1.67 -8.69
N MET A 29 0.89 2.78 -9.00
CA MET A 29 2.28 3.07 -8.68
C MET A 29 2.46 4.48 -8.08
N PRO A 30 2.11 4.71 -6.80
CA PRO A 30 2.35 5.98 -6.13
C PRO A 30 3.73 6.02 -5.45
N THR A 31 4.38 7.18 -5.57
CA THR A 31 5.61 7.54 -4.85
C THR A 31 5.41 8.88 -4.16
N LEU A 32 5.54 8.91 -2.83
CA LEU A 32 5.37 10.12 -2.02
C LEU A 32 6.59 10.31 -1.11
N GLU A 33 7.15 11.52 -1.04
CA GLU A 33 8.12 11.85 0.02
C GLU A 33 7.36 12.11 1.33
N HIS A 34 6.40 13.03 1.34
CA HIS A 34 5.58 13.30 2.51
C HIS A 34 4.08 13.29 2.24
N GLY A 35 3.34 12.54 3.04
CA GLY A 35 1.88 12.62 3.10
C GLY A 35 1.20 11.29 3.35
N ASN A 36 -0.09 11.22 3.02
CA ASN A 36 -0.90 10.04 3.31
C ASN A 36 -1.55 9.48 2.04
N THR A 37 -1.59 8.15 1.96
CA THR A 37 -2.23 7.44 0.85
C THR A 37 -3.35 6.54 1.34
N MET A 38 -4.51 6.67 0.71
CA MET A 38 -5.59 5.69 0.78
C MET A 38 -5.77 5.08 -0.60
N MET A 39 -5.71 3.77 -0.70
CA MET A 39 -5.84 3.06 -1.96
C MET A 39 -6.75 1.85 -1.78
N SER A 40 -7.74 1.70 -2.64
CA SER A 40 -8.61 0.52 -2.67
C SER A 40 -8.65 -0.07 -4.08
N LEU A 41 -8.29 -1.36 -4.19
CA LEU A 41 -8.28 -2.12 -5.43
C LEU A 41 -9.08 -3.42 -5.26
N GLU A 42 -9.95 -3.77 -6.21
CA GLU A 42 -10.57 -5.11 -6.23
C GLU A 42 -9.62 -6.11 -6.88
N HIS A 43 -9.16 -5.82 -8.11
CA HIS A 43 -8.24 -6.69 -8.83
C HIS A 43 -7.06 -5.91 -9.39
N GLY A 44 -5.85 -6.28 -9.01
CA GLY A 44 -4.68 -5.56 -9.51
C GLY A 44 -3.38 -5.74 -8.78
N ASN A 45 -2.39 -4.93 -9.17
CA ASN A 45 -1.13 -4.86 -8.46
C ASN A 45 -0.83 -3.45 -7.99
N THR A 46 -0.22 -3.35 -6.82
CA THR A 46 0.26 -2.08 -6.26
C THR A 46 1.75 -2.13 -6.04
N MET A 47 2.45 -1.09 -6.48
CA MET A 47 3.80 -0.77 -6.05
C MET A 47 3.78 0.59 -5.37
N PHE A 48 4.13 0.65 -4.10
CA PHE A 48 4.01 1.88 -3.33
C PHE A 48 5.31 2.23 -2.62
N THR A 49 5.70 3.50 -2.68
CA THR A 49 6.87 4.03 -1.97
C THR A 49 6.45 5.28 -1.19
N LEU A 50 6.79 5.31 0.10
CA LEU A 50 6.52 6.44 0.98
C LEU A 50 7.68 6.67 1.93
N GLU A 51 8.22 7.88 1.98
CA GLU A 51 9.28 8.23 2.94
C GLU A 51 8.72 8.70 4.28
N HIS A 52 7.59 9.41 4.30
CA HIS A 52 7.01 9.92 5.53
C HIS A 52 5.48 9.99 5.46
N GLY A 53 4.81 9.25 6.32
CA GLY A 53 3.40 9.45 6.64
C GLY A 53 2.65 8.15 6.86
N ASN A 54 1.43 8.05 6.33
CA ASN A 54 0.57 6.91 6.61
C ASN A 54 -0.10 6.34 5.36
N THR A 55 -0.29 5.02 5.36
CA THR A 55 -0.94 4.31 4.27
C THR A 55 -2.05 3.39 4.76
N MET A 56 -3.12 3.33 3.96
CA MET A 56 -4.21 2.36 4.08
C MET A 56 -4.45 1.73 2.71
N LEU A 57 -4.41 0.40 2.64
CA LEU A 57 -4.48 -0.35 1.40
C LEU A 57 -5.35 -1.62 1.54
N PRO A 58 -6.64 -1.56 1.20
CA PRO A 58 -7.43 -2.75 0.92
C PRO A 58 -7.21 -3.21 -0.53
N LEU A 59 -6.88 -4.50 -0.69
CA LEU A 59 -6.77 -5.18 -1.97
C LEU A 59 -7.48 -6.53 -1.87
N GLU A 60 -8.46 -6.83 -2.72
CA GLU A 60 -9.10 -8.17 -2.69
C GLU A 60 -8.17 -9.19 -3.35
N HIS A 61 -7.84 -8.98 -4.63
CA HIS A 61 -7.05 -9.92 -5.42
C HIS A 61 -5.85 -9.26 -6.09
N GLY A 62 -4.66 -9.76 -5.76
CA GLY A 62 -3.44 -9.53 -6.52
C GLY A 62 -2.20 -9.32 -5.66
N ASN A 63 -1.27 -8.47 -6.12
CA ASN A 63 0.04 -8.37 -5.47
C ASN A 63 0.36 -6.96 -5.01
N THR A 64 0.97 -6.86 -3.83
CA THR A 64 1.38 -5.60 -3.23
C THR A 64 2.88 -5.63 -2.94
N MET A 65 3.59 -4.60 -3.42
CA MET A 65 4.97 -4.31 -3.04
C MET A 65 5.00 -2.93 -2.38
N MET A 66 5.49 -2.86 -1.14
CA MET A 66 5.64 -1.58 -0.41
C MET A 66 7.05 -1.39 0.10
N LYS A 67 7.55 -0.16 -0.08
CA LYS A 67 8.78 0.34 0.54
C LYS A 67 8.42 1.57 1.36
N LEU A 68 8.63 1.49 2.66
CA LEU A 68 8.20 2.49 3.62
C LEU A 68 9.38 2.88 4.51
N GLU A 69 9.73 4.15 4.49
CA GLU A 69 10.62 4.78 5.47
C GLU A 69 9.74 5.61 6.43
N HIS A 70 10.14 5.80 7.69
CA HIS A 70 9.45 6.66 8.67
C HIS A 70 7.91 6.79 8.57
N SER A 71 7.21 5.66 8.43
CA SER A 71 5.79 5.63 8.04
C SER A 71 5.02 4.54 8.78
N ASN A 72 3.71 4.74 8.92
CA ASN A 72 2.82 3.70 9.45
C ASN A 72 1.89 3.17 8.37
N THR A 73 1.82 1.85 8.26
CA THR A 73 0.71 1.18 7.56
C THR A 73 -0.38 0.91 8.58
N MET A 74 -1.42 1.74 8.57
CA MET A 74 -2.54 1.58 9.52
C MET A 74 -3.33 0.30 9.25
N MET A 75 -3.46 -0.08 7.98
CA MET A 75 -4.12 -1.31 7.56
C MET A 75 -3.72 -1.66 6.14
N LEU A 76 -3.13 -2.85 5.96
CA LEU A 76 -3.08 -3.54 4.68
C LEU A 76 -3.99 -4.77 4.77
N THR A 77 -4.93 -4.89 3.84
CA THR A 77 -5.80 -6.07 3.74
C THR A 77 -5.57 -6.71 2.38
N LEU A 78 -5.31 -8.02 2.37
CA LEU A 78 -5.19 -8.81 1.15
C LEU A 78 -6.01 -10.09 1.28
N GLU A 79 -6.99 -10.32 0.41
CA GLU A 79 -7.77 -11.57 0.44
C GLU A 79 -7.09 -12.71 -0.33
N GLN A 80 -6.43 -12.41 -1.45
CA GLN A 80 -5.67 -13.40 -2.22
C GLN A 80 -4.48 -12.76 -2.94
N GLY A 81 -3.31 -13.39 -2.79
CA GLY A 81 -2.12 -13.09 -3.59
C GLY A 81 -0.84 -12.97 -2.77
N ILE A 82 0.01 -12.00 -3.09
CA ILE A 82 1.35 -11.87 -2.51
C ILE A 82 1.58 -10.45 -1.99
N THR A 83 2.05 -10.34 -0.75
CA THR A 83 2.56 -9.08 -0.17
C THR A 83 4.07 -9.16 0.05
N MET A 84 4.78 -8.16 -0.46
CA MET A 84 6.17 -7.88 -0.11
C MET A 84 6.26 -6.50 0.53
N MET A 85 6.81 -6.43 1.74
CA MET A 85 6.94 -5.17 2.48
C MET A 85 8.34 -5.00 3.06
N THR A 86 8.92 -3.83 2.84
CA THR A 86 10.06 -3.33 3.61
C THR A 86 9.60 -2.10 4.39
N LEU A 87 9.83 -2.12 5.70
CA LEU A 87 9.55 -1.02 6.61
C LEU A 87 10.78 -0.73 7.46
N GLU A 88 11.39 0.44 7.27
CA GLU A 88 12.56 0.83 8.05
C GLU A 88 12.14 1.35 9.43
N HIS A 89 11.25 2.34 9.47
CA HIS A 89 10.78 2.94 10.71
C HIS A 89 9.27 3.09 10.74
N GLY A 90 8.60 2.47 11.72
CA GLY A 90 7.19 2.69 12.02
C GLY A 90 6.41 1.42 12.31
N ASN A 91 5.10 1.47 12.19
CA ASN A 91 4.22 0.35 12.57
C ASN A 91 3.36 -0.10 11.41
N THR A 92 3.11 -1.40 11.35
CA THR A 92 2.25 -2.01 10.34
C THR A 92 1.23 -2.95 10.96
N LYS A 93 -0.01 -2.86 10.46
CA LYS A 93 -1.06 -3.84 10.72
C LYS A 93 -1.51 -4.43 9.38
N MET A 94 -1.43 -5.75 9.29
CA MET A 94 -1.83 -6.51 8.10
C MET A 94 -2.89 -7.54 8.46
N THR A 95 -3.88 -7.66 7.58
CA THR A 95 -4.87 -8.74 7.60
C THR A 95 -4.81 -9.48 6.27
N LEU A 96 -4.48 -10.77 6.32
CA LEU A 96 -4.09 -11.54 5.15
C LEU A 96 -4.86 -12.86 5.11
N GLU A 97 -5.76 -13.00 4.13
CA GLU A 97 -6.40 -14.27 3.83
C GLU A 97 -5.74 -14.88 2.58
N HIS A 98 -5.70 -16.21 2.49
CA HIS A 98 -5.23 -16.98 1.33
C HIS A 98 -4.02 -16.39 0.56
N SER A 99 -3.02 -15.89 1.27
CA SER A 99 -1.93 -15.11 0.68
C SER A 99 -0.56 -15.48 1.26
N ASN A 100 0.48 -15.14 0.50
CA ASN A 100 1.87 -15.26 0.94
C ASN A 100 2.41 -13.89 1.29
N THR A 101 3.16 -13.79 2.38
CA THR A 101 3.80 -12.53 2.77
C THR A 101 5.27 -12.68 3.10
N MET A 102 6.06 -11.75 2.57
CA MET A 102 7.43 -11.51 2.98
C MET A 102 7.53 -10.10 3.55
N MET A 103 8.03 -9.99 4.78
CA MET A 103 8.19 -8.73 5.47
C MET A 103 9.61 -8.58 6.02
N SER A 104 10.21 -7.43 5.77
CA SER A 104 11.42 -6.95 6.44
C SER A 104 11.06 -5.71 7.25
N LEU A 105 11.41 -5.72 8.53
CA LEU A 105 11.15 -4.63 9.48
C LEU A 105 12.44 -4.34 10.24
N GLU A 106 12.93 -3.09 10.19
CA GLU A 106 14.11 -2.69 10.96
C GLU A 106 13.72 -2.17 12.35
N HIS A 107 12.85 -1.17 12.41
CA HIS A 107 12.47 -0.49 13.66
C HIS A 107 10.96 -0.22 13.76
N GLY A 108 10.32 -0.93 14.67
CA GLY A 108 8.94 -0.67 15.08
C GLY A 108 8.17 -1.97 15.29
N ASN A 109 6.87 -1.98 15.01
CA ASN A 109 6.01 -3.12 15.30
C ASN A 109 5.24 -3.58 14.06
N SER A 110 5.12 -4.89 13.92
CA SER A 110 4.24 -5.52 12.94
C SER A 110 3.21 -6.38 13.66
N MET A 111 1.94 -6.19 13.30
CA MET A 111 0.86 -7.10 13.66
C MET A 111 0.29 -7.70 12.38
N MET A 112 0.29 -9.02 12.31
CA MET A 112 -0.27 -9.78 11.20
C MET A 112 -1.35 -10.71 11.74
N THR A 113 -2.52 -10.71 11.09
CA THR A 113 -3.65 -11.60 11.37
C THR A 113 -4.10 -12.26 10.08
#